data_AF-T0Y9T0-F1
#
_entry.id   AF-T0Y9T0-F1
#
_cell.length_a   1.000
_cell.length_b   1.000
_cell.length_c   1.000
_cell.angle_alpha   90.00
_cell.angle_beta   90.00
_cell.angle_gamma   90.00
#
_symmetry.space_group_name_H-M   'P 1'
#
loop_
_entity.id
_entity.type
_entity.pdbx_description
1 polymer ?
#
loop_
_entity_poly.entity_id
_entity_poly.type
_entity_poly.pdbx_seq_one_letter_code
_entity_poly.pdbx_strand_id
1 'polypeptide(L)'
;FGTGADIAIGSADVIILNQRLGAVLDAYAVSRNSYRKIVQNVSLAFLFNGIGIPVAATGLIYPVWGMVAMAASVTAIFINSLWGRGSYFFEAIQAVGHAPQTPPQAITS
;
A
#
# COMPACT_ATOMS: atom_id res chain seq x y z
N PHE A 1 15.95 -31.66 4.23
CA PHE A 1 15.64 -30.27 3.82
C PHE A 1 15.16 -29.42 5.02
N GLY A 2 15.80 -29.46 6.19
CA GLY A 2 15.12 -28.96 7.40
C GLY A 2 16.04 -28.64 8.57
N THR A 3 16.78 -27.54 8.46
CA THR A 3 17.35 -26.84 9.63
C THR A 3 17.88 -25.50 9.17
N GLY A 4 18.78 -25.48 8.18
CA GLY A 4 19.30 -24.21 7.63
C GLY A 4 18.23 -23.36 6.93
N ALA A 5 17.33 -23.99 6.16
CA ALA A 5 16.22 -23.29 5.50
C ALA A 5 15.18 -22.76 6.51
N ASP A 6 14.80 -23.56 7.51
CA ASP A 6 13.85 -23.13 8.55
C ASP A 6 14.42 -22.02 9.44
N ILE A 7 15.72 -22.08 9.76
CA ILE A 7 16.41 -21.01 10.51
C ILE A 7 16.47 -19.73 9.68
N ALA A 8 16.75 -19.83 8.38
CA ALA A 8 16.74 -18.68 7.47
C ALA A 8 15.33 -18.07 7.32
N ILE A 9 14.28 -18.91 7.26
CA ILE A 9 12.87 -18.45 7.20
C ILE A 9 12.46 -17.79 8.52
N GLY A 10 12.84 -18.35 9.67
CA GLY A 10 12.48 -17.82 10.99
C GLY A 10 13.20 -16.51 11.38
N SER A 11 14.29 -16.17 10.68
CA SER A 11 15.13 -15.00 10.99
C SER A 11 15.01 -13.87 9.96
N ALA A 12 14.26 -14.06 8.87
CA ALA A 12 14.16 -13.09 7.78
C ALA A 12 12.95 -12.16 7.96
N ASP A 13 13.19 -10.85 7.95
CA ASP A 13 12.12 -9.82 7.97
C ASP A 13 11.27 -9.84 6.68
N VAL A 14 11.80 -10.39 5.59
CA VAL A 14 11.13 -10.50 4.29
C VAL A 14 11.42 -11.87 3.68
N ILE A 15 10.37 -12.64 3.38
CA ILE A 15 10.46 -13.95 2.74
C ILE A 15 10.02 -13.83 1.28
N ILE A 16 10.91 -14.16 0.34
CA ILE A 16 10.61 -14.13 -1.09
C ILE A 16 10.18 -15.52 -1.53
N LEU A 17 8.88 -15.71 -1.73
CA LEU A 17 8.31 -17.00 -2.12
C LEU A 17 8.52 -17.34 -3.62
N ASN A 18 9.02 -16.40 -4.43
CA ASN A 18 9.09 -16.53 -5.89
C ASN A 18 10.54 -16.55 -6.40
N GLN A 19 10.84 -17.42 -7.37
CA GLN A 19 12.16 -17.59 -8.04
C GLN A 19 12.60 -16.39 -8.90
N ARG A 20 11.94 -15.22 -8.78
CA ARG A 20 12.27 -13.99 -9.52
C ARG A 20 12.91 -12.99 -8.56
N LEU A 21 14.23 -12.82 -8.65
CA LEU A 21 14.99 -11.79 -7.92
C LEU A 21 14.42 -10.37 -8.10
N GLY A 22 13.67 -10.12 -9.19
CA GLY A 22 12.98 -8.85 -9.42
C GLY A 22 12.00 -8.45 -8.30
N ALA A 23 11.45 -9.42 -7.55
CA ALA A 23 10.55 -9.14 -6.42
C ALA A 23 11.24 -8.34 -5.29
N VAL A 24 12.57 -8.47 -5.13
CA VAL A 24 13.36 -7.65 -4.19
C VAL A 24 13.33 -6.18 -4.61
N LEU A 25 13.53 -5.92 -5.90
CA LEU A 25 13.58 -4.58 -6.46
C LEU A 25 12.21 -3.90 -6.38
N ASP A 26 11.13 -4.65 -6.62
CA ASP A 26 9.76 -4.16 -6.48
C ASP A 26 9.45 -3.79 -5.01
N ALA A 27 9.81 -4.67 -4.07
CA ALA A 27 9.63 -4.40 -2.64
C ALA A 27 10.44 -3.17 -2.18
N TYR A 28 11.67 -3.02 -2.67
CA TYR A 28 12.51 -1.85 -2.40
C TYR A 28 11.90 -0.57 -2.96
N ALA A 29 11.40 -0.59 -4.20
CA ALA A 29 10.77 0.56 -4.84
C ALA A 29 9.51 1.01 -4.09
N VAL A 30 8.66 0.05 -3.67
CA VAL A 30 7.46 0.33 -2.86
C VAL A 30 7.84 0.91 -1.50
N SER A 31 8.80 0.30 -0.80
CA SER A 31 9.31 0.79 0.49
C SER A 31 9.85 2.22 0.38
N ARG A 32 10.64 2.51 -0.66
CA ARG A 32 11.20 3.85 -0.88
C ARG A 32 10.13 4.89 -1.14
N ASN A 33 9.07 4.54 -1.86
CA ASN A 33 7.94 5.43 -2.09
C ASN A 33 7.16 5.69 -0.79
N SER A 34 6.90 4.64 0.00
CA SER A 34 6.27 4.76 1.32
C SER A 34 7.10 5.64 2.26
N TYR A 35 8.42 5.45 2.30
CA TYR A 35 9.31 6.25 3.13
C TYR A 35 9.24 7.74 2.75
N ARG A 36 9.23 8.08 1.46
CA ARG A 36 9.06 9.47 1.01
C ARG A 36 7.74 10.07 1.48
N LYS A 37 6.65 9.32 1.44
CA LYS A 37 5.33 9.76 1.93
C LYS A 37 5.33 9.98 3.45
N ILE A 38 5.98 9.09 4.20
CA ILE A 38 6.14 9.23 5.66
C ILE A 38 6.91 10.51 5.98
N VAL A 39 8.06 10.73 5.33
CA VAL A 39 8.87 11.93 5.56
C VAL A 39 8.07 13.20 5.24
N GLN A 40 7.36 13.24 4.11
CA GLN A 40 6.49 14.38 3.76
C GLN A 40 5.42 14.65 4.81
N ASN A 41 4.75 13.60 5.31
CA ASN A 41 3.72 13.73 6.33
C ASN A 41 4.29 14.26 7.65
N VAL A 42 5.43 13.73 8.08
CA VAL A 42 6.12 14.16 9.31
C VAL A 42 6.63 15.60 9.17
N SER A 43 7.23 15.98 8.04
CA SER A 43 7.67 17.36 7.80
C SER A 43 6.51 18.34 7.79
N LEU A 44 5.37 17.99 7.17
CA LEU A 44 4.16 18.81 7.20
C LEU A 44 3.63 18.96 8.63
N ALA A 45 3.55 17.87 9.39
CA ALA A 45 3.14 17.93 10.79
C ALA A 45 4.06 18.84 11.61
N PHE A 46 5.38 18.74 11.42
CA PHE A 46 6.34 19.57 12.13
C PHE A 46 6.22 21.06 11.77
N LEU A 47 6.06 21.38 10.48
CA LEU A 47 5.80 22.75 10.02
C LEU A 47 4.47 23.28 10.56
N PHE A 48 3.43 22.45 10.55
CA PHE A 48 2.11 22.83 11.01
C PHE A 48 2.10 23.15 12.51
N ASN A 49 2.74 22.30 13.32
CA ASN A 49 2.88 22.55 14.75
C ASN A 49 3.84 23.73 15.02
N GLY A 50 4.96 23.79 14.30
CA GLY A 50 5.98 24.83 14.46
C GLY A 50 5.51 26.24 14.07
N ILE A 51 4.63 26.37 13.08
CA ILE A 51 4.00 27.64 12.69
C ILE A 51 2.70 27.86 13.47
N GLY A 52 1.93 26.80 13.69
CA GLY A 52 0.64 26.86 14.36
C GLY A 52 0.73 27.32 15.81
N ILE A 53 1.78 26.92 16.56
CA ILE A 53 1.97 27.36 17.95
C ILE A 53 2.25 28.88 18.02
N PRO A 54 3.24 29.45 17.31
CA PRO A 54 3.45 30.91 17.26
C PRO A 54 2.25 31.69 16.73
N VAL A 55 1.59 31.18 15.68
CA VAL A 55 0.41 31.86 15.09
C VAL A 55 -0.79 31.82 16.04
N ALA A 56 -1.00 30.72 16.77
CA ALA A 56 -1.98 30.66 17.85
C ALA A 56 -1.65 31.65 18.97
N ALA A 57 -0.36 31.89 19.24
CA ALA A 57 0.09 32.90 20.18
C ALA A 57 -0.10 34.34 19.68
N THR A 58 -0.08 34.59 18.36
CA THR A 58 -0.34 35.93 17.77
C THR A 58 -1.82 36.19 17.44
N GLY A 59 -2.67 35.16 17.44
CA GLY A 59 -4.14 35.29 17.40
C GLY A 59 -4.75 35.58 16.03
N LEU A 60 -3.98 35.54 14.93
CA LEU A 60 -4.43 36.06 13.61
C LEU A 60 -5.00 35.00 12.65
N ILE A 61 -4.63 33.71 12.77
CA ILE A 61 -5.13 32.62 11.92
C ILE A 61 -5.25 31.33 12.75
N TYR A 62 -6.44 30.72 12.82
CA TYR A 62 -6.60 29.45 13.54
C TYR A 62 -5.94 28.30 12.77
N PRO A 63 -4.92 27.62 13.33
CA PRO A 63 -4.28 26.45 12.71
C PRO A 63 -5.29 25.32 12.41
N VAL A 64 -6.44 25.36 13.05
CA VAL A 64 -7.55 24.42 12.84
C VAL A 64 -7.92 24.25 11.37
N TRP A 65 -7.96 25.32 10.56
CA TRP A 65 -8.41 25.21 9.17
C TRP A 65 -7.47 24.38 8.29
N GLY A 66 -6.16 24.49 8.50
CA GLY A 66 -5.20 23.68 7.75
C GLY A 66 -5.21 22.21 8.20
N MET A 67 -5.44 21.93 9.49
CA MET A 67 -5.63 20.55 9.97
C MET A 67 -6.90 19.93 9.40
N VAL A 68 -7.99 20.70 9.34
CA VAL A 68 -9.26 20.26 8.75
C VAL A 68 -9.09 19.95 7.26
N ALA A 69 -8.42 20.83 6.50
CA ALA A 69 -8.17 20.60 5.08
C ALA A 69 -7.29 19.36 4.83
N MET A 70 -6.26 19.16 5.65
CA MET A 70 -5.37 17.99 5.57
C MET A 70 -6.12 16.69 5.88
N ALA A 71 -6.90 16.66 6.97
CA ALA A 71 -7.73 15.51 7.34
C ALA A 71 -8.75 15.19 6.24
N ALA A 72 -9.45 16.21 5.73
CA ALA A 72 -10.43 16.04 4.65
C ALA A 72 -9.82 15.46 3.37
N SER A 73 -8.63 15.94 2.97
CA SER A 73 -7.92 15.45 1.78
C SER A 73 -7.49 13.98 1.93
N VAL A 74 -6.90 13.59 3.08
CA VAL A 74 -6.50 12.20 3.33
C VAL A 74 -7.70 11.26 3.33
N THR A 75 -8.79 11.65 3.99
CA THR A 75 -10.04 10.88 3.99
C THR A 75 -10.63 10.74 2.59
N ALA A 76 -10.65 11.81 1.80
CA ALA A 76 -11.13 11.77 0.42
C ALA A 76 -10.29 10.85 -0.47
N ILE A 77 -8.96 10.91 -0.38
CA ILE A 77 -8.05 10.03 -1.13
C ILE A 77 -8.23 8.57 -0.70
N PHE A 78 -8.38 8.30 0.59
CA PHE A 78 -8.60 6.95 1.12
C PHE A 78 -9.90 6.34 0.58
N ILE A 79 -11.00 7.08 0.66
CA ILE A 79 -12.30 6.66 0.11
C ILE A 79 -12.19 6.40 -1.40
N ASN A 80 -11.57 7.31 -2.14
CA ASN A 80 -11.33 7.15 -3.58
C ASN A 80 -10.47 5.93 -3.90
N SER A 81 -9.48 5.61 -3.07
CA SER A 81 -8.59 4.46 -3.25
C SER A 81 -9.28 3.11 -2.99
N LEU A 82 -10.24 3.04 -2.06
CA LEU A 82 -11.03 1.82 -1.87
C LEU A 82 -11.99 1.60 -3.03
N TRP A 83 -12.63 2.67 -3.49
CA TRP A 83 -13.64 2.58 -4.54
C TRP A 83 -13.03 2.26 -5.92
N GLY A 84 -11.86 2.83 -6.22
CA GLY A 84 -11.19 2.66 -7.52
C GLY A 84 -10.62 1.26 -7.80
N ARG A 85 -10.55 0.37 -6.80
CA ARG A 85 -10.04 -1.01 -6.97
C ARG A 85 -11.10 -2.11 -6.94
N GLY A 86 -12.37 -1.77 -6.69
CA GLY A 86 -13.44 -2.75 -6.61
C GLY A 86 -13.63 -3.55 -7.91
N SER A 87 -13.49 -2.88 -9.07
CA SER A 87 -13.71 -3.50 -10.39
C SER A 87 -12.77 -4.68 -10.67
N TYR A 88 -11.47 -4.57 -10.35
CA TYR A 88 -10.50 -5.64 -10.58
C TYR A 88 -10.75 -6.89 -9.72
N PHE A 89 -11.29 -6.70 -8.51
CA PHE A 89 -11.63 -7.80 -7.61
C PHE A 89 -12.86 -8.57 -8.14
N PHE A 90 -13.87 -7.85 -8.65
CA PHE A 90 -15.05 -8.48 -9.25
C PHE A 90 -14.72 -9.19 -10.58
N GLU A 91 -13.83 -8.64 -11.41
CA GLU A 91 -13.32 -9.31 -12.61
C GLU A 91 -12.54 -10.60 -12.27
N ALA A 92 -11.70 -10.58 -11.23
CA ALA A 92 -10.96 -11.76 -10.79
C ALA A 92 -11.89 -12.88 -10.28
N ILE A 93 -12.99 -12.52 -9.59
CA ILE A 93 -13.99 -13.47 -9.11
C ILE A 93 -14.79 -14.07 -10.29
N GLN A 94 -15.15 -13.27 -11.29
CA GLN A 94 -15.86 -13.76 -12.48
C GLN A 94 -14.98 -14.65 -13.38
N ALA A 95 -13.67 -14.35 -13.45
CA ALA A 95 -12.70 -15.14 -14.20
C ALA A 95 -12.53 -16.56 -13.62
N VAL A 96 -12.62 -16.73 -12.29
CA VAL A 96 -12.59 -18.05 -11.63
C VAL A 96 -13.78 -18.93 -12.03
N GLY A 97 -14.92 -18.33 -12.40
CA GLY A 97 -16.10 -19.08 -12.86
C GLY A 97 -15.97 -19.68 -14.26
N HIS A 98 -14.98 -19.26 -15.05
CA HIS A 98 -14.74 -19.78 -16.40
C HIS A 98 -13.59 -20.79 -16.36
N ALA A 99 -13.91 -22.02 -15.95
CA ALA A 99 -12.97 -23.14 -16.02
C ALA A 99 -12.45 -23.32 -17.45
N PRO A 100 -11.18 -23.72 -17.65
CA PRO A 100 -10.66 -24.05 -18.96
C PRO A 100 -11.50 -25.20 -19.53
N GLN A 101 -12.11 -24.97 -20.69
CA GLN A 101 -12.75 -26.02 -21.49
C GLN A 101 -11.72 -27.13 -21.68
N THR A 102 -11.90 -28.26 -20.99
CA THR A 102 -11.07 -29.45 -21.21
C THR A 102 -11.38 -29.95 -22.62
N PRO A 103 -10.42 -29.97 -23.56
CA PRO A 103 -10.69 -30.50 -24.89
C PRO A 103 -11.19 -31.94 -24.74
N PRO A 104 -12.26 -32.35 -25.44
CA PRO A 104 -12.77 -33.71 -25.36
C PRO A 104 -11.62 -34.67 -25.68
N GLN A 105 -11.23 -35.45 -24.68
CA GLN A 105 -10.38 -36.60 -24.95
C GLN A 105 -11.19 -37.50 -25.87
N ALA A 106 -10.71 -37.63 -27.11
CA ALA A 106 -11.13 -38.66 -28.02
C ALA A 106 -10.76 -40.01 -27.38
N ILE A 107 -11.73 -40.56 -26.64
CA ILE A 107 -11.80 -41.99 -26.35
C ILE A 107 -12.11 -42.68 -27.68
N THR A 108 -11.60 -43.90 -27.85
CA THR A 108 -11.71 -44.81 -29.01
C THR A 108 -10.65 -44.52 -30.08
N SER A 109 -9.85 -45.47 -30.54
CA SER A 109 -9.87 -46.94 -30.48
C SER A 109 -8.49 -47.48 -30.87
#